data_AF-A0A3M2GWV4-F1
#
_entry.id   AF-A0A3M2GWV4-F1
#
_cell.length_a   1.000
_cell.length_b   1.000
_cell.length_c   1.000
_cell.angle_alpha   90.00
_cell.angle_beta   90.00
_cell.angle_gamma   90.00
#
_symmetry.space_group_name_H-M   'P 1'
#
loop_
_entity.id
_entity.type
_entity.pdbx_description
1 polymer ?
#
loop_
_entity_poly.entity_id
_entity_poly.type
_entity_poly.pdbx_seq_one_letter_code
_entity_poly.pdbx_strand_id
1 'polypeptide(L)'
;MALLSSLQTYNYIFNRYGIETVGALETLPRIPPTAKRIEELTKRVRGAKFVTIEVFRERSMPQRVARELSAELLVLPHDVGVEGVRDLFELYEVIFTRLSR
;
A
#
# COMPACT_ATOMS: atom_id res chain seq x y z
N MET A 1 5.69 8.01 9.65
CA MET A 1 5.99 7.54 8.29
C MET A 1 4.71 7.58 7.48
N ALA A 2 4.68 8.26 6.33
CA ALA A 2 3.47 8.45 5.53
C ALA A 2 3.42 7.45 4.36
N LEU A 3 2.26 6.85 4.11
CA LEU A 3 2.05 5.91 2.99
C LEU A 3 0.72 6.15 2.26
N LEU A 4 0.66 5.69 1.02
CA LEU A 4 -0.54 5.68 0.20
C LEU A 4 -0.97 4.22 -0.02
N SER A 5 -2.19 3.84 0.36
CA SER A 5 -2.62 2.43 0.35
C SER A 5 -3.62 2.11 -0.76
N SER A 6 -3.66 0.88 -1.28
CA SER A 6 -4.74 0.45 -2.18
C SER A 6 -6.10 0.43 -1.46
N LEU A 7 -6.17 -0.09 -0.23
CA LEU A 7 -7.39 -0.35 0.56
C LEU A 7 -7.14 -0.35 2.09
N GLN A 8 -8.18 -0.65 2.88
CA GLN A 8 -8.11 -0.73 4.35
C GLN A 8 -7.43 -2.00 4.89
N THR A 9 -6.94 -2.92 4.05
CA THR A 9 -6.41 -4.24 4.41
C THR A 9 -5.38 -4.20 5.55
N TYR A 10 -4.55 -3.17 5.62
CA TYR A 10 -3.47 -3.03 6.60
C TYR A 10 -3.72 -1.94 7.66
N ASN A 11 -4.93 -1.37 7.71
CA ASN A 11 -5.22 -0.20 8.54
C ASN A 11 -4.95 -0.43 10.04
N TYR A 12 -5.22 -1.63 10.57
CA TYR A 12 -4.94 -1.98 11.96
C TYR A 12 -3.44 -1.97 12.26
N ILE A 13 -2.62 -2.51 11.36
CA ILE A 13 -1.15 -2.49 11.49
C ILE A 13 -0.66 -1.05 11.44
N PHE A 14 -1.10 -0.29 10.44
CA PHE A 14 -0.67 1.10 10.25
C PHE A 14 -1.05 1.96 11.46
N ASN A 15 -2.29 1.84 11.93
CA ASN A 15 -2.75 2.56 13.11
C ASN A 15 -1.99 2.15 14.38
N ARG A 16 -1.73 0.85 14.59
CA ARG A 16 -1.04 0.35 15.77
C ARG A 16 0.41 0.86 15.88
N TYR A 17 1.09 1.02 14.76
CA TYR A 17 2.51 1.41 14.72
C TYR A 17 2.73 2.88 14.31
N GLY A 18 1.68 3.72 14.34
CA GLY A 18 1.80 5.14 14.03
C GLY A 18 2.22 5.44 12.58
N ILE A 19 1.87 4.54 11.66
CA ILE A 19 2.09 4.75 10.23
C ILE A 19 0.88 5.49 9.67
N GLU A 20 1.11 6.67 9.13
CA GLU A 20 0.07 7.57 8.65
C GLU A 20 -0.33 7.20 7.22
N THR A 21 -1.61 6.90 7.00
CA THR A 21 -2.16 6.71 5.66
C THR A 21 -2.64 8.06 5.11
N VAL A 22 -1.91 8.62 4.14
CA VAL A 22 -2.17 9.96 3.57
C VAL A 22 -3.09 9.93 2.35
N GLY A 23 -3.46 8.74 1.87
CA GLY A 23 -4.35 8.57 0.73
C GLY A 23 -4.63 7.11 0.38
N ALA A 24 -5.64 6.92 -0.47
CA ALA A 24 -6.00 5.61 -1.00
C ALA A 24 -6.08 5.61 -2.54
N LEU A 25 -5.50 4.60 -3.19
CA LEU A 25 -5.58 4.44 -4.65
C LEU A 25 -6.99 4.01 -5.09
N GLU A 26 -7.61 3.05 -4.41
CA GLU A 26 -8.99 2.65 -4.69
C GLU A 26 -9.94 3.32 -3.69
N THR A 27 -11.00 3.95 -4.20
CA THR A 27 -12.11 4.44 -3.39
C THR A 27 -13.18 3.38 -3.14
N LEU A 28 -13.33 2.43 -4.07
CA LEU A 28 -14.29 1.34 -3.99
C LEU A 28 -13.65 0.05 -4.46
N PRO A 29 -13.89 -1.09 -3.78
CA PRO A 29 -13.40 -2.39 -4.23
C PRO A 29 -13.86 -2.66 -5.66
N ARG A 30 -12.92 -3.09 -6.51
CA ARG A 30 -13.16 -3.54 -7.91
C ARG A 30 -13.54 -2.43 -8.91
N ILE A 31 -13.54 -1.15 -8.50
CA ILE A 31 -13.72 -0.03 -9.42
C ILE A 31 -12.40 0.74 -9.47
N PRO A 32 -11.63 0.64 -10.57
CA PRO A 32 -10.41 1.40 -10.72
C PRO A 32 -10.68 2.91 -10.63
N PRO A 33 -9.81 3.68 -9.98
CA PRO A 33 -9.91 5.13 -9.98
C PRO A 33 -9.71 5.68 -11.41
N THR A 34 -10.35 6.81 -11.71
CA THR A 34 -10.10 7.51 -12.98
C THR A 34 -8.69 8.12 -12.98
N ALA A 35 -8.12 8.34 -14.16
CA ALA A 35 -6.80 8.97 -14.30
C ALA A 35 -6.74 10.35 -13.61
N LYS A 36 -7.80 11.16 -13.77
CA LYS A 36 -7.95 12.47 -13.10
C LYS A 36 -7.90 12.34 -11.59
N ARG A 37 -8.56 11.31 -11.03
CA ARG A 37 -8.59 11.10 -9.58
C ARG A 37 -7.22 10.74 -9.03
N ILE A 38 -6.47 9.90 -9.75
CA ILE A 38 -5.08 9.58 -9.39
C ILE A 38 -4.21 10.83 -9.43
N GLU A 39 -4.34 11.65 -10.47
CA GLU A 39 -3.59 12.91 -10.58
C GLU A 39 -3.88 13.87 -9.41
N GLU A 40 -5.15 14.07 -9.07
CA GLU A 40 -5.57 14.87 -7.91
C GLU A 40 -4.98 14.33 -6.60
N LEU A 41 -5.00 13.00 -6.42
CA LEU A 41 -4.45 12.34 -5.25
C LEU A 41 -2.94 12.55 -5.16
N THR A 42 -2.21 12.32 -6.24
CA THR A 42 -0.75 12.48 -6.30
C THR A 42 -0.33 13.93 -6.07
N LYS A 43 -1.10 14.91 -6.54
CA LYS A 43 -0.84 16.34 -6.27
C LYS A 43 -1.05 16.71 -4.80
N ARG A 44 -2.04 16.10 -4.15
CA ARG A 44 -2.38 16.35 -2.74
C ARG A 44 -1.44 15.66 -1.77
N VAL A 45 -1.01 14.45 -2.10
CA VAL A 45 -0.08 13.67 -1.26
C VAL A 45 1.34 14.18 -1.49
N ARG A 46 2.03 14.58 -0.41
CA ARG A 46 3.45 14.92 -0.46
C ARG A 46 4.21 14.17 0.62
N GLY A 47 5.45 13.78 0.32
CA GLY A 47 6.33 13.11 1.28
C GLY A 47 5.90 11.69 1.66
N ALA A 48 5.02 11.04 0.89
CA ALA A 48 4.73 9.62 1.08
C ALA A 48 6.00 8.82 0.80
N LYS A 49 6.43 8.00 1.77
CA LYS A 49 7.59 7.12 1.62
C LYS A 49 7.23 5.87 0.82
N PHE A 50 6.00 5.39 1.01
CA PHE A 50 5.54 4.11 0.45
C PHE A 50 4.20 4.23 -0.26
N VAL A 51 4.04 3.46 -1.32
CA VAL A 51 2.75 3.07 -1.90
C VAL A 51 2.56 1.58 -1.60
N THR A 52 1.48 1.18 -0.93
CA THR A 52 1.26 -0.23 -0.56
C THR A 52 0.12 -0.87 -1.34
N ILE A 53 0.31 -2.12 -1.77
CA ILE A 53 -0.70 -2.94 -2.44
C ILE A 53 -0.68 -4.39 -1.93
N GLU A 54 -1.78 -5.11 -2.11
CA GLU A 54 -1.85 -6.56 -1.90
C GLU A 54 -1.17 -7.34 -3.04
N VAL A 55 -0.69 -8.55 -2.73
CA VAL A 55 0.00 -9.46 -3.68
C VAL A 55 -0.76 -9.69 -4.99
N PHE A 56 -2.08 -9.82 -4.94
CA PHE A 56 -2.91 -10.12 -6.12
C PHE A 56 -3.28 -8.89 -6.97
N ARG A 57 -2.90 -7.67 -6.54
CA ARG A 57 -3.27 -6.44 -7.25
C ARG A 57 -2.36 -6.17 -8.45
N GLU A 58 -2.95 -5.56 -9.46
CA GLU A 58 -2.26 -5.04 -10.64
C GLU A 58 -1.25 -3.95 -10.23
N ARG A 59 -0.03 -3.98 -10.79
CA ARG A 59 1.10 -3.15 -10.33
C ARG A 59 1.34 -1.90 -11.15
N SER A 60 0.89 -1.83 -12.40
CA SER A 60 1.23 -0.76 -13.35
C SER A 60 0.83 0.63 -12.84
N MET A 61 -0.39 0.78 -12.33
CA MET A 61 -0.87 2.06 -11.82
C MET A 61 -0.19 2.43 -10.49
N PRO A 62 -0.15 1.56 -9.45
CA PRO A 62 0.60 1.82 -8.23
C PRO A 62 2.08 2.14 -8.46
N GLN A 63 2.74 1.43 -9.37
CA GLN A 63 4.14 1.66 -9.72
C GLN A 63 4.35 3.02 -10.41
N ARG A 64 3.40 3.47 -11.23
CA ARG A 64 3.44 4.81 -11.82
C ARG A 64 3.29 5.88 -10.74
N VAL A 65 2.34 5.71 -9.83
CA VAL A 65 2.11 6.65 -8.71
C VAL A 65 3.31 6.71 -7.78
N ALA A 66 3.90 5.56 -7.43
CA ALA A 66 5.11 5.50 -6.60
C ALA A 66 6.27 6.28 -7.22
N ARG A 67 6.50 6.12 -8.53
CA ARG A 67 7.51 6.88 -9.27
C ARG A 67 7.25 8.38 -9.25
N GLU A 68 6.00 8.80 -9.48
CA GLU A 68 5.63 10.23 -9.47
C GLU A 68 5.82 10.87 -8.08
N LEU A 69 5.58 10.11 -7.02
CA LEU A 69 5.78 10.55 -5.63
C LEU A 69 7.22 10.43 -5.13
N SER A 70 8.14 9.87 -5.91
CA SER A 70 9.47 9.43 -5.43
C SER A 70 9.37 8.51 -4.19
N ALA A 71 8.34 7.66 -4.17
CA ALA A 71 8.04 6.68 -3.14
C ALA A 71 8.40 5.26 -3.62
N GLU A 72 8.57 4.33 -2.69
CA GLU A 72 8.75 2.91 -2.99
C GLU A 72 7.39 2.18 -3.07
N LEU A 73 7.21 1.31 -4.07
CA LEU A 73 6.05 0.41 -4.12
C LEU A 73 6.32 -0.82 -3.25
N LEU A 74 5.56 -0.97 -2.17
CA LEU A 74 5.59 -2.15 -1.31
C LEU A 74 4.40 -3.06 -1.62
N VAL A 75 4.69 -4.28 -2.04
CA VAL A 75 3.69 -5.35 -2.14
C VAL A 75 3.68 -6.08 -0.80
N LEU A 76 2.53 -6.19 -0.15
CA LEU A 76 2.40 -6.85 1.16
C LEU A 76 1.49 -8.08 1.05
N PRO A 77 1.81 -9.20 1.76
CA PRO A 77 0.91 -10.34 1.87
C PRO A 77 -0.31 -9.94 2.73
N HIS A 78 -1.47 -10.51 2.42
CA HIS A 78 -2.73 -10.19 3.09
C HIS A 78 -3.28 -11.34 3.95
N ASP A 79 -2.71 -12.54 3.83
CA ASP A 79 -3.18 -13.73 4.56
C ASP A 79 -2.10 -14.81 4.66
N VAL A 80 -2.32 -15.79 5.52
CA VAL A 80 -1.53 -17.03 5.60
C VAL A 80 -1.71 -17.84 4.31
N GLY A 81 -0.63 -18.45 3.84
CA GLY A 81 -0.54 -19.16 2.56
C GLY A 81 -0.20 -18.27 1.37
N VAL A 82 -0.33 -16.95 1.49
CA VAL A 82 0.06 -16.00 0.45
C VAL A 82 1.59 -15.89 0.43
N GLU A 83 2.19 -16.04 -0.76
CA GLU A 83 3.66 -16.04 -0.94
C GLU A 83 4.39 -17.07 -0.05
N GLY A 84 3.73 -18.16 0.33
CA GLY A 84 4.33 -19.21 1.16
C GLY A 84 4.41 -18.90 2.65
N VAL A 85 3.77 -17.82 3.13
CA VAL A 85 3.61 -17.54 4.56
C VAL A 85 2.90 -18.70 5.26
N ARG A 86 3.48 -19.27 6.32
CA ARG A 86 3.01 -20.52 6.95
C ARG A 86 2.06 -20.29 8.12
N ASP A 87 2.22 -19.17 8.81
CA ASP A 87 1.41 -18.82 9.96
C ASP A 87 1.29 -17.30 10.12
N LEU A 88 0.53 -16.89 11.14
CA LEU A 88 0.24 -15.49 11.42
C LEU A 88 1.48 -14.72 11.88
N PHE A 89 2.44 -15.35 12.55
CA PHE A 89 3.66 -14.69 12.99
C PHE A 89 4.52 -14.35 11.77
N GLU A 90 4.72 -15.31 10.89
CA GLU A 90 5.45 -15.12 9.63
C GLU A 90 4.77 -14.06 8.74
N LEU A 91 3.43 -13.99 8.73
CA LEU A 91 2.70 -12.94 8.02
C LEU A 91 3.15 -11.55 8.48
N TYR A 92 3.14 -11.33 9.80
CA TYR A 92 3.54 -10.06 10.38
C TYR A 92 5.04 -9.79 10.22
N GLU A 93 5.91 -10.79 10.36
CA GLU A 93 7.35 -10.64 10.12
C GLU A 93 7.65 -10.17 8.70
N VAL A 94 6.99 -10.77 7.69
CA VAL A 94 7.15 -10.37 6.29
C VAL A 94 6.65 -8.94 6.08
N ILE A 95 5.49 -8.58 6.64
CA ILE A 95 4.95 -7.22 6.54
C ILE A 95 5.91 -6.21 7.17
N PHE A 96 6.39 -6.45 8.39
CA PHE A 96 7.29 -5.52 9.08
C PHE A 96 8.64 -5.41 8.38
N THR A 97 9.21 -6.52 7.91
CA THR A 97 10.47 -6.53 7.15
C THR A 97 10.37 -5.70 5.87
N ARG A 98 9.21 -5.69 5.20
CA ARG A 98 8.99 -4.86 4.01
C ARG A 98 8.76 -3.39 4.37
N LEU A 99 8.08 -3.10 5.48
CA LEU A 99 7.84 -1.72 5.96
C LEU A 99 9.09 -1.04 6.53
N SER A 100 10.09 -1.80 6.99
CA SER A 100 11.31 -1.27 7.61
C SER A 100 12.43 -0.92 6.62
N ARG A 101 12.19 -1.05 5.32
CA ARG A 101 13.17 -0.71 4.27
C ARG A 101 13.39 0.80 4.14
#